data_AF-A0A395IXN7-F1
#
_entry.id   AF-A0A395IXN7-F1
#
_cell.length_a   1.000
_cell.length_b   1.000
_cell.length_c   1.000
_cell.angle_alpha   90.00
_cell.angle_beta   90.00
_cell.angle_gamma   90.00
#
_symmetry.space_group_name_H-M   'P 1'
#
loop_
_entity.id
_entity.type
_entity.pdbx_description
1 polymer ?
#
loop_
_entity_poly.entity_id
_entity_poly.type
_entity_poly.pdbx_seq_one_letter_code
_entity_poly.pdbx_strand_id
1 'polypeptide(L)'
;MDEAQQKHHRKKAIDMIRKMYIDDGRVAVIAGHFMLWDDKKADLIKVWTPNDAIIYSHIIYLDIPADIIQEYRSKDEKKHRFPASKKQLQEWMQREVAGLGKVCAENEILLMSVHTSDPLNRVLSLLYNFMGQSEPINLYHAKTKTDDFVARSQGQLETALVIDGDRTLVSEDTGELFWQIWMARHGLNYVEHDDPTKVLFKSELGYSYTAFRQATLIYDELTDKAEFEDICHEVASMSADMEMLKAANNAIFVVSEVHNRSKTMEAELLNASITMVSGHFRSCSREYMATSGCQKASIIKLTDQNFLQSMLRREIRPTKLQIRHSTGRTCETVGDTTRDARIKGPALMDCHRSIGRYLAVEHISDLMGVESYEIPHFQGHQQPGIDYFTRGKH
;
A
#
# COMPACT_ATOMS: atom_id res chain seq x y z
N MET A 1 13.04 27.40 38.23
CA MET A 1 13.60 27.70 36.90
C MET A 1 12.53 28.43 36.11
N ASP A 2 12.84 29.63 35.62
CA ASP A 2 11.88 30.40 34.83
C ASP A 2 11.63 29.77 33.44
N GLU A 3 10.61 30.26 32.73
CA GLU A 3 10.18 29.71 31.43
C GLU A 3 11.29 29.82 30.36
N ALA A 4 12.08 30.90 30.39
CA ALA A 4 13.16 31.13 29.43
C ALA A 4 14.33 30.15 29.65
N GLN A 5 14.69 29.91 30.92
CA GLN A 5 15.68 28.90 31.30
C GLN A 5 15.21 27.50 30.92
N GLN A 6 13.95 27.14 31.19
CA GLN A 6 13.39 25.85 30.77
C GLN A 6 13.49 25.65 29.26
N LYS A 7 13.12 26.65 28.47
CA LYS A 7 13.23 26.62 27.01
C LYS A 7 14.68 26.48 26.54
N HIS A 8 15.60 27.20 27.18
CA HIS A 8 17.04 27.11 26.88
C HIS A 8 17.59 25.70 27.15
N HIS A 9 17.27 25.11 28.30
CA HIS A 9 17.73 23.77 28.65
C HIS A 9 17.12 22.68 27.77
N ARG A 10 15.83 22.77 27.42
CA ARG A 10 15.20 21.84 26.46
C ARG A 10 15.91 21.89 25.10
N LYS A 11 16.13 23.10 24.58
CA LYS A 11 16.86 23.30 23.31
C LYS A 11 18.25 22.64 23.37
N LYS A 12 19.00 22.91 24.43
CA LYS A 12 20.36 22.35 24.61
C LYS A 12 20.37 20.83 24.72
N ALA A 13 19.38 20.24 25.39
CA ALA A 13 19.25 18.78 25.50
C ALA A 13 18.98 18.13 24.13
N ILE A 14 18.05 18.70 23.37
CA ILE A 14 17.70 18.26 22.00
C ILE A 14 18.91 18.40 21.07
N ASP A 15 19.62 19.54 21.11
CA ASP A 15 20.86 19.74 20.33
C ASP A 15 21.96 18.73 20.70
N MET A 16 22.05 18.34 21.97
CA MET A 16 23.03 17.36 22.42
C MET A 16 22.67 15.95 21.95
N ILE A 17 21.39 15.57 21.97
CA ILE A 17 20.93 14.29 21.45
C ILE A 17 21.22 14.18 19.94
N ARG A 18 21.00 15.26 19.18
CA ARG A 18 21.38 15.32 17.76
C ARG A 18 22.83 14.89 17.55
N LYS A 19 23.73 15.60 18.23
CA LYS A 19 25.18 15.40 18.10
C LYS A 19 25.63 14.03 18.57
N MET A 20 25.01 13.50 19.62
CA MET A 20 25.45 12.25 20.24
C MET A 20 24.91 11.00 19.53
N TYR A 21 23.74 11.08 18.88
CA TYR A 21 23.09 9.89 18.34
C TYR A 21 22.84 9.99 16.84
N ILE A 22 22.31 11.11 16.37
CA ILE A 22 21.88 11.23 14.97
C ILE A 22 23.08 11.34 14.04
N ASP A 23 24.08 12.15 14.40
CA ASP A 23 25.28 12.34 13.57
C ASP A 23 26.11 11.03 13.43
N ASP A 24 25.94 10.09 14.37
CA ASP A 24 26.55 8.76 14.36
C ASP A 24 25.65 7.66 13.75
N GLY A 25 24.48 8.01 13.22
CA GLY A 25 23.51 7.06 12.65
C GLY A 25 22.81 6.16 13.67
N ARG A 26 22.78 6.55 14.95
CA ARG A 26 22.12 5.82 16.04
C ARG A 26 20.70 6.31 16.28
N VAL A 27 19.87 5.38 16.77
CA VAL A 27 18.48 5.65 17.13
C VAL A 27 18.41 6.08 18.60
N ALA A 28 17.62 7.13 18.87
CA ALA A 28 17.35 7.61 20.22
C ALA A 28 15.84 7.60 20.49
N VAL A 29 15.46 7.13 21.67
CA VAL A 29 14.07 7.20 22.16
C VAL A 29 13.99 8.29 23.22
N ILE A 30 13.09 9.25 23.02
CA ILE A 30 12.98 10.45 23.84
C ILE A 30 11.60 10.48 24.48
N ALA A 31 11.56 10.46 25.81
CA ALA A 31 10.33 10.71 26.55
C ALA A 31 10.11 12.23 26.61
N GLY A 32 9.01 12.70 26.02
CA GLY A 32 8.69 14.12 25.90
C GLY A 32 7.21 14.42 26.10
N HIS A 33 6.89 15.71 26.10
CA HIS A 33 5.53 16.22 26.18
C HIS A 33 5.31 17.23 25.05
N PHE A 34 4.13 17.20 24.43
CA PHE A 34 3.75 18.22 23.44
C PHE A 34 3.09 19.43 24.10
N MET A 35 2.24 19.19 25.10
CA MET A 35 1.65 20.21 25.95
C MET A 35 1.85 19.93 27.44
N LEU A 36 1.86 21.00 28.23
CA LEU A 36 1.88 20.94 29.68
C LEU A 36 0.83 21.89 30.25
N TRP A 37 0.32 21.58 31.43
CA TRP A 37 -0.50 22.50 32.21
C TRP A 37 0.35 23.61 32.81
N ASP A 38 -0.09 24.86 32.65
CA ASP A 38 0.51 26.04 33.28
C ASP A 38 -0.41 26.55 34.39
N ASP A 39 0.04 26.43 35.65
CA ASP A 39 -0.75 26.86 36.81
C ASP A 39 -1.02 28.36 36.85
N LYS A 40 -0.15 29.20 36.25
CA LYS A 40 -0.31 30.66 36.24
C LYS A 40 -1.34 31.10 35.21
N LYS A 41 -1.33 30.44 34.05
CA LYS A 41 -2.27 30.71 32.95
C LYS A 41 -3.58 29.94 33.11
N ALA A 42 -3.59 28.93 33.98
CA ALA A 42 -4.70 27.99 34.16
C ALA A 42 -5.17 27.39 32.82
N ASP A 43 -4.22 27.09 31.93
CA ASP A 43 -4.47 26.54 30.59
C ASP A 43 -3.31 25.64 30.14
N LEU A 44 -3.57 24.89 29.08
CA LEU A 44 -2.60 24.06 28.38
C LEU A 44 -1.70 24.92 27.49
N ILE A 45 -0.39 24.82 27.72
CA ILE A 45 0.62 25.49 26.92
C ILE A 45 1.37 24.50 26.03
N LYS A 46 1.53 24.86 24.76
CA LYS A 46 2.39 24.14 23.83
C LYS A 46 3.85 24.30 24.24
N VAL A 47 4.54 23.18 24.44
CA VAL A 47 5.96 23.14 24.77
C VAL A 47 6.86 22.66 23.63
N TRP A 48 6.25 22.26 22.51
CA TRP A 48 6.92 21.96 21.24
C TRP A 48 7.80 23.12 20.75
N THR A 49 9.01 22.80 20.34
CA THR A 49 10.01 23.74 19.83
C THR A 49 10.35 23.46 18.37
N PRO A 50 10.88 24.44 17.62
CA PRO A 50 11.35 24.20 16.25
C PRO A 50 12.44 23.13 16.16
N ASN A 51 13.24 22.93 17.21
CA ASN A 51 14.27 21.90 17.22
C ASN A 51 13.67 20.49 17.32
N ASP A 52 12.52 20.32 17.99
CA ASP A 52 11.82 19.04 18.05
C ASP A 52 11.43 18.58 16.63
N ALA A 53 10.92 19.50 15.82
CA ALA A 53 10.54 19.24 14.43
C ALA A 53 11.71 18.82 13.52
N ILE A 54 12.93 19.28 13.84
CA ILE A 54 14.14 18.94 13.06
C ILE A 54 14.70 17.58 13.47
N ILE A 55 14.45 17.15 14.71
CA ILE A 55 15.11 15.96 15.30
C ILE A 55 14.23 14.73 15.25
N TYR A 56 12.93 14.88 15.53
CA TYR A 56 12.05 13.74 15.61
C TYR A 56 11.68 13.25 14.21
N SER A 57 11.84 11.95 13.98
CA SER A 57 11.34 11.28 12.78
C SER A 57 10.00 10.58 13.02
N HIS A 58 9.74 10.20 14.27
CA HIS A 58 8.51 9.52 14.68
C HIS A 58 8.04 10.05 16.04
N ILE A 59 6.73 10.10 16.24
CA ILE A 59 6.06 10.32 17.51
C ILE A 59 5.16 9.12 17.79
N ILE A 60 5.35 8.52 18.96
CA ILE A 60 4.46 7.49 19.49
C ILE A 60 3.69 8.14 20.64
N TYR A 61 2.39 8.37 20.43
CA TYR A 61 1.50 8.93 21.44
C TYR A 61 0.86 7.78 22.24
N LEU A 62 0.97 7.82 23.57
CA LEU A 62 0.34 6.83 24.44
C LEU A 62 -1.08 7.30 24.77
N ASP A 63 -2.06 6.83 24.01
CA ASP A 63 -3.45 7.21 24.19
C ASP A 63 -4.16 6.29 25.19
N ILE A 64 -3.91 6.60 26.46
CA ILE A 64 -4.49 5.88 27.60
C ILE A 64 -5.82 6.54 27.99
N PRO A 65 -6.93 5.79 28.14
CA PRO A 65 -8.22 6.33 28.54
C PRO A 65 -8.17 7.26 29.75
N ALA A 66 -8.90 8.39 29.65
CA ALA A 66 -8.83 9.47 30.64
C ALA A 66 -9.27 9.06 32.06
N ASP A 67 -10.14 8.06 32.20
CA ASP A 67 -10.51 7.48 33.50
C ASP A 67 -9.37 6.70 34.13
N ILE A 68 -8.65 5.90 33.35
CA ILE A 68 -7.43 5.22 33.80
C ILE A 68 -6.40 6.26 34.24
N ILE A 69 -6.18 7.32 33.46
CA ILE A 69 -5.27 8.42 33.84
C ILE A 69 -5.72 9.08 35.15
N GLN A 70 -7.02 9.35 35.31
CA GLN A 70 -7.57 9.96 36.52
C GLN A 70 -7.34 9.07 37.75
N GLU A 71 -7.60 7.76 37.62
CA GLU A 71 -7.38 6.78 38.67
C GLU A 71 -5.91 6.74 39.10
N TYR A 72 -4.97 6.62 38.14
CA TYR A 72 -3.55 6.64 38.43
C TYR A 72 -3.11 7.92 39.13
N ARG A 73 -3.61 9.08 38.70
CA ARG A 73 -3.30 10.38 39.33
C ARG A 73 -3.81 10.44 40.76
N SER A 74 -4.98 9.89 41.05
CA SER A 74 -5.56 9.89 42.40
C SER A 74 -4.77 9.03 43.39
N LYS A 75 -4.10 7.98 42.90
CA LYS A 75 -3.28 7.06 43.68
C LYS A 75 -1.81 7.50 43.80
N ASP A 76 -1.39 8.49 43.02
CA ASP A 76 -0.01 8.97 43.04
C ASP A 76 0.18 10.09 44.07
N GLU A 77 0.53 9.69 45.29
CA GLU A 77 0.83 10.59 46.40
C GLU A 77 2.17 11.34 46.24
N LYS A 78 3.03 10.95 45.27
CA LYS A 78 4.40 11.47 45.16
C LYS A 78 4.49 12.79 44.42
N LYS A 79 3.58 13.09 43.49
CA LYS A 79 3.63 14.35 42.74
C LYS A 79 2.40 15.22 43.00
N HIS A 80 2.66 16.47 43.37
CA HIS A 80 1.64 17.49 43.47
C HIS A 80 1.22 17.93 42.06
N ARG A 81 -0.08 17.83 41.75
CA ARG A 81 -0.64 18.14 40.42
C ARG A 81 -1.95 18.89 40.56
N PHE A 82 -2.27 19.70 39.56
CA PHE A 82 -3.61 20.24 39.39
C PHE A 82 -4.66 19.10 39.39
N PRO A 83 -5.74 19.21 40.18
CA PRO A 83 -6.83 18.24 40.16
C PRO A 83 -7.64 18.43 38.87
N ALA A 84 -7.34 17.60 37.87
CA ALA A 84 -8.08 17.59 36.61
C ALA A 84 -9.26 16.62 36.69
N SER A 85 -10.44 17.08 36.30
CA SER A 85 -11.59 16.20 36.06
C SER A 85 -11.35 15.29 34.84
N LYS A 86 -12.08 14.17 34.73
CA LYS A 86 -12.07 13.30 33.54
C LYS A 86 -12.28 14.09 32.25
N LYS A 87 -13.23 15.04 32.25
CA LYS A 87 -13.52 15.90 31.11
C LYS A 87 -12.32 16.76 30.70
N GLN A 88 -11.66 17.40 31.67
CA GLN A 88 -10.47 18.21 31.40
C GLN A 88 -9.30 17.38 30.89
N LEU A 89 -9.14 16.14 31.36
CA LEU A 89 -8.14 15.21 30.82
C LEU A 89 -8.45 14.84 29.37
N GLN A 90 -9.72 14.57 29.04
CA GLN A 90 -10.14 14.30 27.67
C GLN A 90 -9.90 15.51 26.75
N GLU A 91 -10.28 16.72 27.20
CA GLU A 91 -10.03 17.97 26.47
C GLU A 91 -8.52 18.20 26.24
N TRP A 92 -7.69 17.87 27.23
CA TRP A 92 -6.23 17.91 27.06
C TRP A 92 -5.77 16.93 25.99
N MET A 93 -6.09 15.64 26.11
CA MET A 93 -5.67 14.62 25.15
C MET A 93 -6.09 14.97 23.73
N GLN A 94 -7.33 15.43 23.52
CA GLN A 94 -7.83 15.85 22.21
C GLN A 94 -7.04 17.02 21.64
N ARG A 95 -6.78 18.07 22.44
CA ARG A 95 -5.95 19.21 21.98
C ARG A 95 -4.52 18.75 21.66
N GLU A 96 -3.99 17.77 22.41
CA GLU A 96 -2.63 17.25 22.25
C GLU A 96 -2.47 16.46 20.95
N VAL A 97 -3.36 15.50 20.70
CA VAL A 97 -3.37 14.72 19.46
C VAL A 97 -3.61 15.62 18.25
N ALA A 98 -4.57 16.55 18.32
CA ALA A 98 -4.83 17.47 17.21
C ALA A 98 -3.63 18.38 16.90
N GLY A 99 -2.95 18.87 17.95
CA GLY A 99 -1.74 19.66 17.79
C GLY A 99 -0.56 18.86 17.23
N LEU A 100 -0.38 17.62 17.71
CA LEU A 100 0.62 16.68 17.21
C LEU A 100 0.37 16.34 15.74
N GLY A 101 -0.85 15.96 15.37
CA GLY A 101 -1.21 15.63 13.99
C GLY A 101 -0.85 16.76 13.02
N LYS A 102 -1.10 18.01 13.40
CA LYS A 102 -0.72 19.17 12.61
C LYS A 102 0.79 19.32 12.47
N VAL A 103 1.53 19.37 13.58
CA VAL A 103 2.99 19.61 13.51
C VAL A 103 3.74 18.44 12.86
N CYS A 104 3.26 17.21 13.04
CA CYS A 104 3.85 16.04 12.45
C CYS A 104 3.68 16.04 10.92
N ALA A 105 2.47 16.32 10.43
CA ALA A 105 2.21 16.44 9.00
C ALA A 105 3.04 17.55 8.33
N GLU A 106 3.16 18.72 8.98
CA GLU A 106 3.93 19.87 8.48
C GLU A 106 5.45 19.63 8.43
N ASN A 107 5.97 18.62 9.15
CA ASN A 107 7.42 18.38 9.30
C ASN A 107 7.84 16.96 8.91
N GLU A 108 6.98 16.24 8.17
CA GLU A 108 7.24 14.87 7.69
C GLU A 108 7.56 13.86 8.81
N ILE A 109 6.95 14.05 9.98
CA ILE A 109 7.14 13.20 11.15
C ILE A 109 6.01 12.17 11.19
N LEU A 110 6.36 10.89 11.32
CA LEU A 110 5.35 9.84 11.43
C LEU A 110 4.71 9.85 12.82
N LEU A 111 3.38 9.83 12.89
CA LEU A 111 2.61 9.81 14.14
C LEU A 111 1.84 8.49 14.27
N MET A 112 1.89 7.88 15.45
CA MET A 112 1.13 6.69 15.81
C MET A 112 0.55 6.84 17.21
N SER A 113 -0.76 6.71 17.36
CA SER A 113 -1.42 6.62 18.67
C SER A 113 -1.53 5.17 19.12
N VAL A 114 -1.11 4.88 20.34
CA VAL A 114 -1.09 3.52 20.88
C VAL A 114 -2.22 3.35 21.89
N HIS A 115 -3.28 2.70 21.43
CA HIS A 115 -4.45 2.33 22.22
C HIS A 115 -4.40 0.83 22.56
N THR A 116 -3.78 0.45 23.68
CA THR A 116 -3.72 -0.97 24.07
C THR A 116 -3.57 -1.14 25.58
N SER A 117 -4.04 -2.28 26.09
CA SER A 117 -3.79 -2.72 27.46
C SER A 117 -2.32 -3.11 27.71
N ASP A 118 -1.53 -3.32 26.64
CA ASP A 118 -0.11 -3.66 26.71
C ASP A 118 0.75 -2.69 25.86
N PRO A 119 0.92 -1.44 26.34
CA PRO A 119 1.63 -0.41 25.59
C PRO A 119 3.11 -0.73 25.40
N LEU A 120 3.74 -1.47 26.32
CA LEU A 120 5.17 -1.76 26.24
C LEU A 120 5.50 -2.64 25.05
N ASN A 121 4.81 -3.77 24.89
CA ASN A 121 5.06 -4.68 23.77
C ASN A 121 4.73 -4.02 22.43
N ARG A 122 3.66 -3.21 22.38
CA ARG A 122 3.31 -2.46 21.17
C ARG A 122 4.37 -1.43 20.80
N VAL A 123 4.86 -0.64 21.75
CA VAL A 123 5.95 0.33 21.53
C VAL A 123 7.21 -0.37 21.06
N LEU A 124 7.60 -1.50 21.68
CA LEU A 124 8.78 -2.26 21.27
C LEU A 124 8.65 -2.75 19.82
N SER A 125 7.48 -3.28 19.44
CA SER A 125 7.22 -3.70 18.06
C SER A 125 7.35 -2.55 17.06
N LEU A 126 6.81 -1.37 17.40
CA LEU A 126 6.92 -0.17 16.57
C LEU A 126 8.38 0.27 16.43
N LEU A 127 9.15 0.29 17.53
CA LEU A 127 10.58 0.63 17.49
C LEU A 127 11.36 -0.32 16.58
N TYR A 128 11.17 -1.64 16.69
CA TYR A 128 11.81 -2.59 15.79
C TYR A 128 11.44 -2.36 14.32
N ASN A 129 10.18 -2.02 14.03
CA ASN A 129 9.77 -1.66 12.68
C ASN A 129 10.46 -0.38 12.19
N PHE A 130 10.48 0.69 13.01
CA PHE A 130 11.03 1.98 12.61
C PHE A 130 12.55 1.93 12.42
N MET A 131 13.26 1.14 13.22
CA MET A 131 14.71 0.98 13.08
C MET A 131 15.13 0.19 11.84
N GLY A 132 14.29 -0.75 11.40
CA GLY A 132 14.65 -1.70 10.34
C GLY A 132 14.20 -1.30 8.94
N GLN A 133 13.48 -0.19 8.79
CA GLN A 133 12.76 0.11 7.54
C GLN A 133 13.14 1.47 6.97
N SER A 134 13.51 1.47 5.70
CA SER A 134 13.78 2.67 4.90
C SER A 134 13.34 2.42 3.47
N GLU A 135 13.20 3.46 2.66
CA GLU A 135 12.81 3.29 1.25
C GLU A 135 13.78 2.37 0.47
N PRO A 136 15.12 2.49 0.59
CA PRO A 136 16.04 1.56 -0.05
C PRO A 136 15.89 0.11 0.44
N ILE A 137 15.64 -0.10 1.73
CA ILE A 137 15.41 -1.43 2.30
C ILE A 137 14.09 -2.01 1.78
N ASN A 138 13.03 -1.21 1.73
CA ASN A 138 11.74 -1.61 1.19
C ASN A 138 11.87 -2.01 -0.29
N LEU A 139 12.58 -1.20 -1.09
CA LEU A 139 12.87 -1.51 -2.49
C LEU A 139 13.71 -2.79 -2.63
N TYR A 140 14.71 -2.99 -1.78
CA TYR A 140 15.50 -4.22 -1.75
C TYR A 140 14.64 -5.44 -1.46
N HIS A 141 13.75 -5.36 -0.47
CA HIS A 141 12.81 -6.44 -0.15
C HIS A 141 11.85 -6.72 -1.31
N ALA A 142 11.27 -5.68 -1.92
CA ALA A 142 10.41 -5.83 -3.09
C ALA A 142 11.14 -6.55 -4.24
N LYS A 143 12.36 -6.09 -4.58
CA LYS A 143 13.20 -6.74 -5.61
C LYS A 143 13.53 -8.18 -5.27
N THR A 144 13.94 -8.46 -4.04
CA THR A 144 14.28 -9.82 -3.59
C THR A 144 13.08 -10.76 -3.72
N LYS A 145 11.87 -10.27 -3.37
CA LYS A 145 10.64 -11.06 -3.51
C LYS A 145 10.29 -11.31 -4.98
N THR A 146 10.47 -10.32 -5.85
CA THR A 146 10.31 -10.50 -7.30
C THR A 146 11.33 -11.50 -7.85
N ASP A 147 12.59 -11.39 -7.46
CA ASP A 147 13.65 -12.30 -7.89
C ASP A 147 13.39 -13.73 -7.40
N ASP A 148 12.96 -13.91 -6.14
CA ASP A 148 12.55 -15.20 -5.59
C ASP A 148 11.40 -15.83 -6.40
N PHE A 149 10.41 -15.01 -6.77
CA PHE A 149 9.29 -15.45 -7.60
C PHE A 149 9.76 -15.91 -8.98
N VAL A 150 10.62 -15.11 -9.63
CA VAL A 150 11.23 -15.45 -10.92
C VAL A 150 12.07 -16.73 -10.81
N ALA A 151 12.90 -16.86 -9.78
CA ALA A 151 13.78 -18.01 -9.59
C ALA A 151 12.98 -19.32 -9.40
N ARG A 152 11.84 -19.27 -8.71
CA ARG A 152 10.93 -20.42 -8.54
C ARG A 152 10.33 -20.92 -9.85
N SER A 153 10.36 -20.12 -10.92
CA SER A 153 9.97 -20.60 -12.25
C SER A 153 10.96 -21.58 -12.87
N GLN A 154 12.12 -21.84 -12.24
CA GLN A 154 13.15 -22.78 -12.68
C GLN A 154 13.60 -22.56 -14.14
N GLY A 155 13.65 -21.30 -14.58
CA GLY A 155 14.07 -20.94 -15.93
C GLY A 155 13.00 -21.15 -17.00
N GLN A 156 11.76 -21.38 -16.61
CA GLN A 156 10.62 -21.48 -17.52
C GLN A 156 9.89 -20.16 -17.76
N LEU A 157 10.17 -19.13 -16.95
CA LEU A 157 9.63 -17.80 -17.16
C LEU A 157 10.42 -17.08 -18.26
N GLU A 158 9.92 -17.14 -19.50
CA GLU A 158 10.51 -16.44 -20.64
C GLU A 158 10.08 -14.96 -20.71
N THR A 159 8.88 -14.63 -20.23
CA THR A 159 8.32 -13.27 -20.28
C THR A 159 7.45 -13.01 -19.05
N ALA A 160 7.57 -11.81 -18.47
CA ALA A 160 6.72 -11.32 -17.40
C ALA A 160 6.07 -10.01 -17.83
N LEU A 161 4.76 -9.90 -17.59
CA LEU A 161 4.01 -8.65 -17.77
C LEU A 161 3.74 -8.07 -16.38
N VAL A 162 4.29 -6.88 -16.14
CA VAL A 162 4.05 -6.13 -14.89
C VAL A 162 3.11 -5.00 -15.23
N ILE A 163 1.98 -4.95 -14.53
CA ILE A 163 0.97 -3.92 -14.71
C ILE A 163 0.71 -3.30 -13.33
N ASP A 164 0.74 -1.97 -13.28
CA ASP A 164 0.27 -1.22 -12.12
C ASP A 164 -1.21 -1.55 -11.90
N GLY A 165 -1.60 -2.12 -10.77
CA GLY A 165 -2.95 -2.65 -10.55
C GLY A 165 -3.98 -1.58 -10.21
N ASP A 166 -3.54 -0.42 -9.74
CA ASP A 166 -4.41 0.58 -9.13
C ASP A 166 -5.23 1.33 -10.18
N ARG A 167 -6.56 1.24 -10.08
CA ARG A 167 -7.54 1.63 -11.11
C ARG A 167 -7.37 0.95 -12.48
N THR A 168 -6.47 -0.03 -12.57
CA THR A 168 -6.18 -0.75 -13.80
C THR A 168 -6.99 -2.03 -13.88
N LEU A 169 -7.20 -2.74 -12.77
CA LEU A 169 -7.98 -3.99 -12.77
C LEU A 169 -9.43 -3.81 -12.33
N VAL A 170 -9.76 -2.69 -11.71
CA VAL A 170 -11.07 -2.37 -11.14
C VAL A 170 -11.32 -0.87 -11.30
N SER A 171 -12.57 -0.47 -11.55
CA SER A 171 -12.91 0.94 -11.80
C SER A 171 -13.06 1.75 -10.52
N GLU A 172 -13.31 1.05 -9.42
CA GLU A 172 -13.51 1.57 -8.08
C GLU A 172 -12.17 1.89 -7.40
N ASP A 173 -12.16 2.96 -6.61
CA ASP A 173 -11.05 3.27 -5.72
C ASP A 173 -11.15 2.40 -4.46
N THR A 174 -10.32 1.36 -4.39
CA THR A 174 -10.40 0.36 -3.32
C THR A 174 -10.03 0.92 -1.94
N GLY A 175 -9.17 1.95 -1.89
CA GLY A 175 -8.86 2.67 -0.65
C GLY A 175 -10.06 3.47 -0.16
N GLU A 176 -10.74 4.18 -1.05
CA GLU A 176 -11.99 4.88 -0.72
C GLU A 176 -13.09 3.93 -0.24
N LEU A 177 -13.30 2.80 -0.94
CA LEU A 177 -14.28 1.80 -0.51
C LEU A 177 -13.98 1.25 0.88
N PHE A 178 -12.70 1.00 1.19
CA PHE A 178 -12.29 0.56 2.52
C PHE A 178 -12.76 1.55 3.59
N TRP A 179 -12.44 2.83 3.43
CA TRP A 179 -12.79 3.84 4.43
C TRP A 179 -14.30 4.10 4.51
N GLN A 180 -15.03 4.03 3.41
CA GLN A 180 -16.49 4.09 3.43
C GLN A 180 -17.10 2.98 4.29
N ILE A 181 -16.64 1.74 4.13
CA ILE A 181 -17.11 0.58 4.91
C ILE A 181 -16.73 0.74 6.38
N TRP A 182 -15.46 1.07 6.65
CA TRP A 182 -14.98 1.28 8.02
C TRP A 182 -15.80 2.37 8.73
N MET A 183 -15.97 3.53 8.10
CA MET A 183 -16.73 4.64 8.68
C MET A 183 -18.18 4.26 8.97
N ALA A 184 -18.85 3.57 8.03
CA ALA A 184 -20.22 3.10 8.22
C ALA A 184 -20.34 2.14 9.43
N ARG A 185 -19.38 1.21 9.60
CA ARG A 185 -19.35 0.26 10.73
C ARG A 185 -19.14 0.95 12.07
N HIS A 186 -18.40 2.06 12.08
CA HIS A 186 -18.12 2.87 13.28
C HIS A 186 -19.13 4.00 13.50
N GLY A 187 -20.25 4.02 12.74
CA GLY A 187 -21.31 5.01 12.89
C GLY A 187 -20.93 6.43 12.44
N LEU A 188 -19.88 6.54 11.62
CA LEU A 188 -19.39 7.78 11.03
C LEU A 188 -20.00 7.97 9.63
N ASN A 189 -20.31 9.22 9.30
CA ASN A 189 -20.80 9.58 7.98
C ASN A 189 -19.62 10.01 7.08
N TYR A 190 -19.39 9.29 5.98
CA TYR A 190 -18.35 9.60 4.99
C TYR A 190 -18.52 10.97 4.31
N VAL A 191 -19.71 11.58 4.38
CA VAL A 191 -19.96 12.96 3.88
C VAL A 191 -19.51 14.01 4.90
N GLU A 192 -19.58 13.69 6.19
CA GLU A 192 -19.28 14.63 7.29
C GLU A 192 -17.84 14.50 7.79
N HIS A 193 -17.20 13.39 7.49
CA HIS A 193 -15.85 13.06 7.91
C HIS A 193 -15.00 12.71 6.69
N ASP A 194 -13.79 13.24 6.64
CA ASP A 194 -12.86 12.94 5.56
C ASP A 194 -12.19 11.56 5.76
N ASP A 195 -11.98 10.86 4.64
CA ASP A 195 -11.09 9.70 4.56
C ASP A 195 -9.67 10.09 5.07
N PRO A 196 -9.18 9.44 6.15
CA PRO A 196 -7.90 9.77 6.75
C PRO A 196 -6.72 9.72 5.77
N THR A 197 -6.73 8.78 4.85
CA THR A 197 -5.67 8.61 3.85
C THR A 197 -5.78 9.65 2.74
N LYS A 198 -6.99 10.06 2.34
CA LYS A 198 -7.16 11.17 1.40
C LYS A 198 -6.67 12.49 1.98
N VAL A 199 -6.94 12.76 3.25
CA VAL A 199 -6.40 13.96 3.94
C VAL A 199 -4.87 13.94 3.90
N LEU A 200 -4.27 12.77 4.21
CA LEU A 200 -2.83 12.58 4.18
C LEU A 200 -2.23 12.81 2.79
N PHE A 201 -2.76 12.17 1.73
CA PHE A 201 -2.22 12.30 0.37
C PHE A 201 -2.47 13.67 -0.28
N LYS A 202 -3.44 14.45 0.23
CA LYS A 202 -3.66 15.86 -0.16
C LYS A 202 -2.76 16.86 0.58
N SER A 203 -2.04 16.41 1.61
CA SER A 203 -1.07 17.25 2.32
C SER A 203 0.21 17.46 1.51
N GLU A 204 1.13 18.26 2.03
CA GLU A 204 2.47 18.47 1.45
C GLU A 204 3.27 17.16 1.30
N LEU A 205 2.92 16.11 2.05
CA LEU A 205 3.56 14.79 1.92
C LEU A 205 3.28 14.11 0.57
N GLY A 206 2.19 14.49 -0.13
CA GLY A 206 1.78 13.89 -1.39
C GLY A 206 1.84 12.36 -1.39
N TYR A 207 2.36 11.77 -2.46
CA TYR A 207 2.58 10.32 -2.60
C TYR A 207 4.03 9.91 -2.28
N SER A 208 4.64 10.51 -1.25
CA SER A 208 5.99 10.15 -0.81
C SER A 208 6.03 8.80 -0.08
N TYR A 209 7.21 8.20 0.03
CA TYR A 209 7.43 7.02 0.88
C TYR A 209 6.95 7.27 2.33
N THR A 210 7.21 8.45 2.88
CA THR A 210 6.75 8.87 4.21
C THR A 210 5.22 8.88 4.29
N ALA A 211 4.52 9.38 3.26
CA ALA A 211 3.07 9.33 3.21
C ALA A 211 2.54 7.88 3.25
N PHE A 212 3.10 6.97 2.45
CA PHE A 212 2.67 5.56 2.48
C PHE A 212 2.98 4.86 3.81
N ARG A 213 4.07 5.24 4.47
CA ARG A 213 4.40 4.80 5.83
C ARG A 213 3.37 5.29 6.84
N GLN A 214 2.98 6.56 6.78
CA GLN A 214 1.94 7.12 7.63
C GLN A 214 0.58 6.47 7.37
N ALA A 215 0.21 6.23 6.10
CA ALA A 215 -1.01 5.53 5.75
C ALA A 215 -1.06 4.13 6.39
N THR A 216 0.05 3.40 6.35
CA THR A 216 0.16 2.07 7.00
C THR A 216 -0.08 2.17 8.51
N LEU A 217 0.46 3.20 9.17
CA LEU A 217 0.22 3.44 10.60
C LEU A 217 -1.23 3.79 10.90
N ILE A 218 -1.88 4.57 10.04
CA ILE A 218 -3.31 4.91 10.18
C ILE A 218 -4.18 3.64 10.11
N TYR A 219 -3.93 2.75 9.16
CA TYR A 219 -4.64 1.45 9.10
C TYR A 219 -4.40 0.64 10.39
N ASP A 220 -3.15 0.54 10.84
CA ASP A 220 -2.76 -0.22 12.04
C ASP A 220 -3.22 0.44 13.37
N GLU A 221 -3.58 1.72 13.34
CA GLU A 221 -4.15 2.46 14.47
C GLU A 221 -5.66 2.29 14.55
N LEU A 222 -6.35 2.41 13.42
CA LEU A 222 -7.81 2.49 13.36
C LEU A 222 -8.51 1.13 13.17
N THR A 223 -7.75 0.10 12.80
CA THR A 223 -8.28 -1.25 12.61
C THR A 223 -7.43 -2.28 13.33
N ASP A 224 -8.08 -3.29 13.90
CA ASP A 224 -7.36 -4.52 14.22
C ASP A 224 -7.17 -5.38 12.97
N LYS A 225 -6.31 -6.39 13.07
CA LYS A 225 -5.98 -7.26 11.94
C LYS A 225 -7.21 -7.96 11.35
N ALA A 226 -8.13 -8.43 12.21
CA ALA A 226 -9.29 -9.18 11.75
C ALA A 226 -10.28 -8.25 11.03
N GLU A 227 -10.52 -7.05 11.58
CA GLU A 227 -11.35 -6.03 10.95
C GLU A 227 -10.75 -5.57 9.61
N PHE A 228 -9.44 -5.27 9.57
CA PHE A 228 -8.75 -4.91 8.34
C PHE A 228 -8.93 -5.99 7.26
N GLU A 229 -8.70 -7.26 7.62
CA GLU A 229 -8.84 -8.38 6.69
C GLU A 229 -10.28 -8.55 6.21
N ASP A 230 -11.26 -8.40 7.09
CA ASP A 230 -12.69 -8.50 6.76
C ASP A 230 -13.15 -7.39 5.81
N ILE A 231 -12.78 -6.13 6.08
CA ILE A 231 -13.08 -5.01 5.18
C ILE A 231 -12.38 -5.20 3.83
N CYS A 232 -11.12 -5.65 3.80
CA CYS A 232 -10.45 -5.99 2.54
C CYS A 232 -11.22 -7.04 1.73
N HIS A 233 -11.79 -8.05 2.40
CA HIS A 233 -12.60 -9.07 1.74
C HIS A 233 -13.90 -8.52 1.19
N GLU A 234 -14.55 -7.61 1.92
CA GLU A 234 -15.75 -6.92 1.45
C GLU A 234 -15.45 -6.03 0.24
N VAL A 235 -14.43 -5.19 0.32
CA VAL A 235 -13.98 -4.33 -0.80
C VAL A 235 -13.70 -5.18 -2.05
N ALA A 236 -12.92 -6.25 -1.90
CA ALA A 236 -12.60 -7.15 -3.01
C ALA A 236 -13.85 -7.79 -3.64
N SER A 237 -14.90 -8.01 -2.86
CA SER A 237 -16.18 -8.50 -3.37
C SER A 237 -17.02 -7.47 -4.10
N MET A 238 -16.81 -6.18 -3.82
CA MET A 238 -17.54 -5.09 -4.44
C MET A 238 -16.82 -4.54 -5.68
N SER A 239 -15.49 -4.56 -5.68
CA SER A 239 -14.66 -3.97 -6.74
C SER A 239 -14.39 -4.92 -7.90
N ALA A 240 -14.82 -6.19 -7.83
CA ALA A 240 -14.68 -7.11 -8.95
C ALA A 240 -15.50 -6.60 -10.14
N ASP A 241 -14.85 -6.08 -11.19
CA ASP A 241 -15.54 -5.64 -12.41
C ASP A 241 -16.06 -6.88 -13.17
N MET A 242 -17.25 -7.32 -12.77
CA MET A 242 -17.90 -8.51 -13.29
C MET A 242 -18.22 -8.41 -14.79
N GLU A 243 -18.42 -7.20 -15.32
CA GLU A 243 -18.67 -7.00 -16.74
C GLU A 243 -17.39 -7.11 -17.57
N MET A 244 -16.27 -6.59 -17.05
CA MET A 244 -14.95 -6.85 -17.62
C MET A 244 -14.62 -8.35 -17.59
N LEU A 245 -14.89 -9.02 -16.47
CA LEU A 245 -14.64 -10.45 -16.33
C LEU A 245 -15.51 -11.29 -17.27
N LYS A 246 -16.81 -11.01 -17.41
CA LYS A 246 -17.69 -11.71 -18.37
C LYS A 246 -17.25 -11.52 -19.82
N ALA A 247 -16.67 -10.37 -20.15
CA ALA A 247 -16.21 -10.05 -21.49
C ALA A 247 -14.81 -10.62 -21.81
N ALA A 248 -14.06 -11.07 -20.80
CA ALA A 248 -12.74 -11.63 -20.97
C ALA A 248 -12.81 -13.00 -21.67
N ASN A 249 -11.91 -13.23 -22.62
CA ASN A 249 -11.81 -14.52 -23.32
C ASN A 249 -11.52 -15.70 -22.38
N ASN A 250 -10.79 -15.44 -21.29
CA ASN A 250 -10.59 -16.36 -20.17
C ASN A 250 -10.61 -15.53 -18.87
N ALA A 251 -11.68 -15.65 -18.09
CA ALA A 251 -11.87 -14.91 -16.86
C ALA A 251 -11.52 -15.76 -15.64
N ILE A 252 -10.57 -15.30 -14.83
CA ILE A 252 -10.18 -16.01 -13.62
C ILE A 252 -10.07 -15.09 -12.44
N PHE A 253 -10.70 -15.55 -11.38
CA PHE A 253 -10.86 -14.84 -10.15
C PHE A 253 -10.14 -15.58 -9.02
N VAL A 254 -9.13 -14.95 -8.45
CA VAL A 254 -8.35 -15.52 -7.35
C VAL A 254 -8.96 -15.07 -6.04
N VAL A 255 -9.36 -16.04 -5.24
CA VAL A 255 -10.05 -15.82 -3.98
C VAL A 255 -9.21 -16.25 -2.80
N SER A 256 -9.52 -15.66 -1.64
CA SER A 256 -8.99 -16.07 -0.34
C SER A 256 -9.34 -17.53 -0.02
N GLU A 257 -8.83 -18.03 1.11
CA GLU A 257 -9.19 -19.36 1.60
C GLU A 257 -10.70 -19.50 1.77
N VAL A 258 -11.25 -20.69 1.49
CA VAL A 258 -12.70 -20.96 1.35
C VAL A 258 -13.55 -20.37 2.48
N HIS A 259 -13.03 -20.36 3.71
CA HIS A 259 -13.74 -19.89 4.90
C HIS A 259 -13.76 -18.36 5.06
N ASN A 260 -12.94 -17.63 4.30
CA ASN A 260 -12.80 -16.17 4.33
C ASN A 260 -13.40 -15.51 3.08
N ARG A 261 -14.21 -16.24 2.30
CA ARG A 261 -14.76 -15.74 1.04
C ARG A 261 -16.13 -15.10 1.25
N SER A 262 -16.36 -14.02 0.53
CA SER A 262 -17.69 -13.44 0.38
C SER A 262 -18.60 -14.41 -0.36
N LYS A 263 -19.63 -14.93 0.32
CA LYS A 263 -20.62 -15.86 -0.26
C LYS A 263 -21.39 -15.23 -1.43
N THR A 264 -21.62 -13.92 -1.36
CA THR A 264 -22.30 -13.15 -2.40
C THR A 264 -21.45 -13.11 -3.67
N MET A 265 -20.15 -12.81 -3.53
CA MET A 265 -19.20 -12.82 -4.65
C MET A 265 -19.04 -14.21 -5.25
N GLU A 266 -18.98 -15.27 -4.42
CA GLU A 266 -18.92 -16.65 -4.93
C GLU A 266 -20.14 -16.97 -5.80
N ALA A 267 -21.35 -16.56 -5.39
CA ALA A 267 -22.57 -16.78 -6.14
C ALA A 267 -22.58 -16.01 -7.48
N GLU A 268 -22.10 -14.76 -7.49
CA GLU A 268 -21.98 -13.96 -8.71
C GLU A 268 -20.95 -14.53 -9.70
N LEU A 269 -19.79 -14.95 -9.21
CA LEU A 269 -18.75 -15.59 -10.02
C LEU A 269 -19.23 -16.94 -10.59
N LEU A 270 -19.96 -17.72 -9.79
CA LEU A 270 -20.58 -18.98 -10.24
C LEU A 270 -21.63 -18.72 -11.33
N ASN A 271 -22.51 -17.73 -11.13
CA ASN A 271 -23.53 -17.34 -12.11
C ASN A 271 -22.91 -16.84 -13.43
N ALA A 272 -21.77 -16.15 -13.35
CA ALA A 272 -21.04 -15.66 -14.51
C ALA A 272 -20.15 -16.73 -15.18
N SER A 273 -20.17 -17.98 -14.70
CA SER A 273 -19.29 -19.06 -15.19
C SER A 273 -17.79 -18.72 -15.10
N ILE A 274 -17.41 -17.86 -14.16
CA ILE A 274 -16.03 -17.42 -13.94
C ILE A 274 -15.31 -18.46 -13.07
N THR A 275 -14.07 -18.82 -13.46
CA THR A 275 -13.29 -19.79 -12.70
C THR A 275 -12.76 -19.18 -11.41
N MET A 276 -12.99 -19.87 -10.30
CA MET A 276 -12.53 -19.52 -8.96
C MET A 276 -11.29 -20.33 -8.57
N VAL A 277 -10.21 -19.66 -8.16
CA VAL A 277 -8.97 -20.32 -7.71
C VAL A 277 -8.60 -19.89 -6.29
N SER A 278 -8.35 -20.85 -5.41
CA SER A 278 -7.79 -20.60 -4.06
C SER A 278 -6.26 -20.70 -4.07
N GLY A 279 -5.58 -19.65 -3.60
CA GLY A 279 -4.14 -19.68 -3.36
C GLY A 279 -3.79 -19.78 -1.87
N HIS A 280 -2.89 -20.69 -1.49
CA HIS A 280 -2.18 -20.60 -0.20
C HIS A 280 -1.00 -19.64 -0.35
N PHE A 281 -1.18 -18.39 0.05
CA PHE A 281 -0.09 -17.41 0.14
C PHE A 281 0.50 -17.42 1.53
N ARG A 282 1.58 -18.19 1.74
CA ARG A 282 2.41 -18.03 2.93
C ARG A 282 3.34 -16.83 2.76
N SER A 283 2.94 -15.73 3.37
CA SER A 283 3.73 -14.56 3.79
C SER A 283 4.36 -13.66 2.72
N CYS A 284 4.23 -12.35 3.00
CA CYS A 284 4.67 -11.15 2.29
C CYS A 284 3.77 -10.72 1.12
N SER A 285 3.06 -9.61 1.35
CA SER A 285 2.50 -8.68 0.36
C SER A 285 1.72 -9.30 -0.80
N ARG A 286 0.39 -9.28 -0.61
CA ARG A 286 -0.68 -9.65 -1.53
C ARG A 286 -0.52 -9.02 -2.93
N GLU A 287 -0.40 -9.84 -3.97
CA GLU A 287 -0.84 -9.56 -5.34
C GLU A 287 -1.27 -10.88 -5.99
N TYR A 288 -2.44 -10.92 -6.63
CA TYR A 288 -3.10 -12.15 -7.09
C TYR A 288 -3.23 -12.17 -8.62
N MET A 289 -2.91 -13.30 -9.26
CA MET A 289 -3.15 -13.50 -10.70
C MET A 289 -3.62 -14.92 -11.07
N ALA A 290 -4.67 -14.96 -11.91
CA ALA A 290 -4.94 -15.89 -13.04
C ALA A 290 -5.53 -17.31 -12.84
N THR A 291 -6.05 -17.91 -13.93
CA THR A 291 -5.97 -19.37 -14.28
C THR A 291 -7.13 -20.41 -14.33
N SER A 292 -7.59 -20.82 -15.52
CA SER A 292 -8.78 -21.60 -15.86
C SER A 292 -8.77 -23.07 -15.45
N GLY A 293 -9.96 -23.60 -15.13
CA GLY A 293 -10.32 -25.00 -15.37
C GLY A 293 -10.40 -25.92 -14.15
N CYS A 294 -11.56 -25.96 -13.49
CA CYS A 294 -12.18 -27.20 -13.01
C CYS A 294 -13.56 -26.93 -12.40
N GLN A 295 -14.57 -27.67 -12.85
CA GLN A 295 -15.83 -27.82 -12.13
C GLN A 295 -15.53 -28.50 -10.79
N LYS A 296 -15.80 -27.78 -9.69
CA LYS A 296 -15.35 -27.97 -8.29
C LYS A 296 -14.11 -27.14 -7.95
N ALA A 297 -14.32 -26.16 -7.06
CA ALA A 297 -13.30 -25.34 -6.41
C ALA A 297 -12.12 -26.22 -5.97
N SER A 298 -11.04 -26.15 -6.74
CA SER A 298 -9.81 -26.89 -6.51
C SER A 298 -8.77 -25.86 -6.09
N ILE A 299 -8.09 -26.10 -4.97
CA ILE A 299 -6.98 -25.25 -4.54
C ILE A 299 -5.83 -25.49 -5.52
N ILE A 300 -5.51 -24.50 -6.35
CA ILE A 300 -4.40 -24.57 -7.32
C ILE A 300 -3.32 -23.62 -6.84
N LYS A 301 -2.08 -24.13 -6.72
CA LYS A 301 -0.91 -23.29 -6.42
C LYS A 301 -0.56 -22.51 -7.69
N LEU A 302 -0.37 -21.20 -7.59
CA LEU A 302 0.02 -20.36 -8.73
C LEU A 302 1.43 -20.68 -9.28
N THR A 303 2.22 -21.44 -8.53
CA THR A 303 3.49 -22.01 -8.98
C THR A 303 3.33 -23.39 -9.63
N ASP A 304 2.10 -23.88 -9.79
CA ASP A 304 1.83 -25.16 -10.42
C ASP A 304 2.15 -25.08 -11.91
N GLN A 305 2.99 -26.00 -12.33
CA GLN A 305 3.54 -26.08 -13.68
C GLN A 305 2.46 -26.37 -14.73
N ASN A 306 1.48 -27.22 -14.40
CA ASN A 306 0.42 -27.59 -15.34
C ASN A 306 -0.52 -26.41 -15.56
N PHE A 307 -0.80 -25.66 -14.49
CA PHE A 307 -1.57 -24.43 -14.56
C PHE A 307 -0.89 -23.35 -15.42
N LEU A 308 0.41 -23.10 -15.21
CA LEU A 308 1.18 -22.14 -16.02
C LEU A 308 1.27 -22.56 -17.50
N GLN A 309 1.41 -23.85 -17.79
CA GLN A 309 1.41 -24.36 -19.17
C GLN A 309 0.03 -24.23 -19.84
N SER A 310 -1.07 -24.44 -19.10
CA SER A 310 -2.43 -24.26 -19.60
C SER A 310 -2.73 -22.80 -20.00
N MET A 311 -2.07 -21.86 -19.31
CA MET A 311 -2.09 -20.41 -19.56
C MET A 311 -1.30 -20.00 -20.79
N LEU A 312 -0.05 -20.44 -20.85
CA LEU A 312 0.98 -19.84 -21.70
C LEU A 312 1.10 -20.50 -23.08
N ARG A 313 0.38 -21.60 -23.34
CA ARG A 313 0.32 -22.34 -24.62
C ARG A 313 1.60 -22.22 -25.47
N ARG A 314 2.75 -22.67 -24.96
CA ARG A 314 3.95 -22.86 -25.79
C ARG A 314 4.94 -23.81 -25.14
N GLU A 315 5.58 -24.63 -25.98
CA GLU A 315 6.72 -25.47 -25.61
C GLU A 315 7.95 -24.58 -25.32
N ILE A 316 8.50 -24.68 -24.12
CA ILE A 316 9.55 -23.77 -23.62
C ILE A 316 10.92 -24.45 -23.69
N ARG A 317 11.90 -23.75 -24.27
CA ARG A 317 13.34 -23.99 -24.08
C ARG A 317 13.87 -22.95 -23.08
N PRO A 318 14.89 -23.27 -22.28
CA PRO A 318 15.41 -22.34 -21.26
C PRO A 318 16.10 -21.15 -21.94
N THR A 319 15.58 -19.94 -21.74
CA THR A 319 16.21 -18.68 -22.16
C THR A 319 16.33 -17.72 -20.98
N LYS A 320 17.33 -16.84 -21.08
CA LYS A 320 17.67 -15.82 -20.08
C LYS A 320 16.57 -14.73 -20.08
N LEU A 321 16.00 -14.42 -18.92
CA LEU A 321 14.94 -13.40 -18.76
C LEU A 321 15.38 -12.06 -19.37
N GLN A 322 14.62 -11.55 -20.35
CA GLN A 322 14.81 -10.22 -20.93
C GLN A 322 13.67 -9.31 -20.48
N ILE A 323 13.99 -8.26 -19.73
CA ILE A 323 13.03 -7.24 -19.29
C ILE A 323 12.99 -6.14 -20.36
N ARG A 324 11.80 -5.88 -20.93
CA ARG A 324 11.53 -4.73 -21.81
C ARG A 324 10.49 -3.84 -21.15
N HIS A 325 10.69 -2.52 -21.16
CA HIS A 325 9.75 -1.55 -20.61
C HIS A 325 9.48 -0.42 -21.61
N SER A 326 8.26 0.12 -21.61
CA SER A 326 7.83 1.24 -22.48
C SER A 326 7.60 2.55 -21.73
N THR A 327 8.13 2.67 -20.51
CA THR A 327 8.09 3.91 -19.71
C THR A 327 8.73 5.06 -20.50
N GLY A 328 8.07 6.22 -20.56
CA GLY A 328 8.50 7.41 -21.31
C GLY A 328 8.20 7.38 -22.81
N ARG A 329 7.43 6.41 -23.32
CA ARG A 329 6.96 6.36 -24.73
C ARG A 329 5.48 6.72 -24.84
N THR A 330 4.96 6.76 -26.07
CA THR A 330 3.52 6.96 -26.39
C THR A 330 2.58 5.94 -25.72
N CYS A 331 3.11 4.87 -25.09
CA CYS A 331 2.34 3.98 -24.23
C CYS A 331 1.67 4.71 -23.04
N GLU A 332 2.27 5.79 -22.54
CA GLU A 332 1.75 6.52 -21.37
C GLU A 332 0.39 7.15 -21.67
N THR A 333 0.20 7.72 -22.86
CA THR A 333 -1.10 8.28 -23.27
C THR A 333 -2.16 7.19 -23.48
N VAL A 334 -1.76 5.96 -23.84
CA VAL A 334 -2.68 4.81 -23.89
C VAL A 334 -3.00 4.32 -22.47
N GLY A 335 -2.02 4.32 -21.57
CA GLY A 335 -2.18 3.98 -20.15
C GLY A 335 -3.00 5.00 -19.35
N ASP A 336 -2.99 6.28 -19.72
CA ASP A 336 -3.80 7.29 -19.06
C ASP A 336 -5.31 7.01 -19.21
N THR A 337 -5.71 6.36 -20.31
CA THR A 337 -7.12 5.96 -20.49
C THR A 337 -7.56 4.89 -19.50
N THR A 338 -6.66 4.03 -19.02
CA THR A 338 -6.99 3.09 -17.95
C THR A 338 -7.03 3.76 -16.57
N ARG A 339 -6.57 5.01 -16.46
CA ARG A 339 -6.62 5.80 -15.20
C ARG A 339 -7.83 6.72 -15.10
N ASP A 340 -8.61 6.86 -16.18
CA ASP A 340 -9.83 7.65 -16.19
C ASP A 340 -10.97 6.91 -15.51
N ALA A 341 -11.38 7.37 -14.32
CA ALA A 341 -12.43 6.77 -13.51
C ALA A 341 -13.81 6.73 -14.20
N ARG A 342 -13.99 7.41 -15.34
CA ARG A 342 -15.21 7.34 -16.16
C ARG A 342 -15.25 6.09 -17.06
N ILE A 343 -14.10 5.47 -17.31
CA ILE A 343 -13.96 4.31 -18.19
C ILE A 343 -13.96 3.04 -17.34
N LYS A 344 -14.96 2.19 -17.53
CA LYS A 344 -15.18 0.95 -16.75
C LYS A 344 -15.76 -0.18 -17.58
N GLY A 345 -15.74 -1.40 -17.06
CA GLY A 345 -16.31 -2.57 -17.71
C GLY A 345 -15.67 -2.87 -19.07
N PRO A 346 -16.47 -3.22 -20.10
CA PRO A 346 -15.93 -3.53 -21.44
C PRO A 346 -15.08 -2.42 -22.06
N ALA A 347 -15.37 -1.15 -21.77
CA ALA A 347 -14.58 -0.03 -22.28
C ALA A 347 -13.17 0.00 -21.66
N LEU A 348 -13.05 -0.28 -20.36
CA LEU A 348 -11.75 -0.43 -19.70
C LEU A 348 -10.98 -1.64 -20.24
N MET A 349 -11.70 -2.74 -20.53
CA MET A 349 -11.11 -3.91 -21.22
C MET A 349 -10.55 -3.55 -22.60
N ASP A 350 -11.22 -2.69 -23.37
CA ASP A 350 -10.74 -2.23 -24.67
C ASP A 350 -9.51 -1.34 -24.56
N CYS A 351 -9.40 -0.53 -23.49
CA CYS A 351 -8.18 0.18 -23.15
C CYS A 351 -7.03 -0.81 -22.89
N HIS A 352 -7.24 -1.85 -22.08
CA HIS A 352 -6.25 -2.92 -21.85
C HIS A 352 -5.85 -3.64 -23.13
N ARG A 353 -6.81 -3.96 -23.99
CA ARG A 353 -6.56 -4.59 -25.29
C ARG A 353 -5.72 -3.68 -26.19
N SER A 354 -5.93 -2.37 -26.11
CA SER A 354 -5.17 -1.37 -26.86
C SER A 354 -3.74 -1.24 -26.34
N ILE A 355 -3.54 -1.23 -25.02
CA ILE A 355 -2.21 -1.29 -24.40
C ILE A 355 -1.50 -2.59 -24.81
N GLY A 356 -2.18 -3.74 -24.70
CA GLY A 356 -1.63 -5.03 -25.10
C GLY A 356 -1.24 -5.08 -26.58
N ARG A 357 -2.06 -4.51 -27.47
CA ARG A 357 -1.74 -4.38 -28.90
C ARG A 357 -0.55 -3.47 -29.14
N TYR A 358 -0.48 -2.33 -28.45
CA TYR A 358 0.67 -1.43 -28.54
C TYR A 358 1.95 -2.12 -28.10
N LEU A 359 1.94 -2.75 -26.92
CA LEU A 359 3.09 -3.49 -26.40
C LEU A 359 3.51 -4.63 -27.32
N ALA A 360 2.53 -5.32 -27.93
CA ALA A 360 2.81 -6.33 -28.94
C ALA A 360 3.49 -5.70 -30.15
N VAL A 361 2.91 -4.69 -30.80
CA VAL A 361 3.50 -4.06 -31.99
C VAL A 361 4.90 -3.50 -31.70
N GLU A 362 5.08 -2.87 -30.54
CA GLU A 362 6.33 -2.22 -30.15
C GLU A 362 7.47 -3.23 -29.91
N HIS A 363 7.17 -4.37 -29.28
CA HIS A 363 8.20 -5.30 -28.82
C HIS A 363 8.26 -6.62 -29.59
N ILE A 364 7.25 -6.95 -30.41
CA ILE A 364 7.18 -8.25 -31.10
C ILE A 364 8.27 -8.41 -32.16
N SER A 365 8.64 -7.33 -32.86
CA SER A 365 9.77 -7.33 -33.80
C SER A 365 11.10 -7.59 -33.10
N ASP A 366 11.29 -7.00 -31.92
CA ASP A 366 12.50 -7.19 -31.12
C ASP A 366 12.57 -8.57 -30.47
N LEU A 367 11.41 -9.17 -30.17
CA LEU A 367 11.27 -10.50 -29.58
C LEU A 367 11.48 -11.60 -30.62
N MET A 368 10.86 -11.46 -31.79
CA MET A 368 10.92 -12.45 -32.87
C MET A 368 12.20 -12.32 -33.68
N GLY A 369 12.74 -11.10 -33.83
CA GLY A 369 13.71 -10.77 -34.87
C GLY A 369 13.00 -10.56 -36.21
N VAL A 370 13.57 -9.71 -37.05
CA VAL A 370 13.05 -9.41 -38.39
C VAL A 370 14.12 -9.63 -39.44
N GLU A 371 13.73 -10.13 -40.61
CA GLU A 371 14.62 -10.30 -41.76
C GLU A 371 14.12 -9.54 -42.98
N SER A 372 15.07 -9.04 -43.77
CA SER A 372 14.77 -8.39 -45.04
C SER A 372 14.73 -9.45 -46.14
N TYR A 373 13.67 -9.43 -46.94
CA TYR A 373 13.54 -10.31 -48.11
C TYR A 373 12.96 -9.53 -49.29
N GLU A 374 13.18 -10.01 -50.51
CA GLU A 374 12.66 -9.34 -51.71
C GLU A 374 11.17 -9.68 -51.92
N ILE A 375 10.35 -8.64 -52.07
CA ILE A 375 8.94 -8.74 -52.43
C ILE A 375 8.69 -8.10 -53.80
N PRO A 376 7.88 -8.74 -54.67
CA PRO A 376 7.50 -8.14 -55.94
C PRO A 376 6.57 -6.95 -55.71
N HIS A 377 7.02 -5.77 -56.13
CA HIS A 377 6.22 -4.56 -56.14
C HIS A 377 5.16 -4.62 -57.26
N PHE A 378 3.99 -4.00 -57.06
CA PHE A 378 2.89 -4.04 -58.04
C PHE A 378 3.26 -3.46 -59.42
N GLN A 379 4.33 -2.66 -59.48
CA GLN A 379 4.88 -2.08 -60.71
C GLN A 379 5.89 -3.00 -61.42
N GLY A 380 6.09 -4.24 -60.93
CA GLY A 380 6.86 -5.29 -61.61
C GLY A 380 8.35 -5.35 -61.27
N HIS A 381 8.86 -4.48 -60.39
CA HIS A 381 10.23 -4.57 -59.85
C HIS A 381 10.24 -5.22 -58.46
N GLN A 382 11.41 -5.70 -58.02
CA GLN A 382 11.59 -6.18 -56.64
C GLN A 382 11.81 -4.99 -55.70
N GLN A 383 11.42 -5.13 -54.43
CA GLN A 383 11.72 -4.19 -53.37
C GLN A 383 11.94 -4.92 -52.03
N PRO A 384 12.66 -4.32 -51.08
CA PRO A 384 12.83 -4.90 -49.75
C PRO A 384 11.51 -4.92 -48.97
N GLY A 385 11.14 -6.09 -48.47
CA GLY A 385 10.11 -6.34 -47.47
C GLY A 385 10.72 -6.83 -46.17
N ILE A 386 9.95 -6.75 -45.08
CA ILE A 386 10.36 -7.22 -43.75
C ILE A 386 9.43 -8.36 -43.34
N ASP A 387 10.00 -9.50 -42.93
CA ASP A 387 9.25 -10.60 -42.32
C ASP A 387 9.72 -10.85 -40.88
N TYR A 388 8.84 -11.40 -40.06
CA TYR A 388 9.19 -11.86 -38.72
C TYR A 388 9.91 -13.21 -38.81
N PHE A 389 10.95 -13.40 -38.00
CA PHE A 389 11.65 -14.68 -37.94
C PHE A 389 10.73 -15.76 -37.34
N THR A 390 10.08 -16.57 -38.17
CA THR A 390 9.45 -17.81 -37.68
C THR A 390 10.57 -18.79 -37.33
N ARG A 391 10.85 -18.99 -36.04
CA ARG A 391 11.72 -20.08 -35.54
C ARG A 391 11.17 -21.43 -36.06
N GLY A 392 11.67 -21.86 -37.21
CA GLY A 392 11.16 -23.03 -37.93
C GLY A 392 11.96 -23.44 -39.18
N LYS A 393 13.22 -22.99 -39.30
CA LYS A 393 14.20 -23.61 -40.19
C LYS A 393 15.48 -23.87 -39.39
N HIS A 394 15.77 -25.17 -39.21
CA HIS A 394 16.89 -25.82 -38.51
C HIS A 394 16.60 -26.33 -37.11
#